data_AF-A0A0A9WVZ1-F1
#
_entry.id   AF-A0A0A9WVZ1-F1
#
_cell.length_a   1.000
_cell.length_b   1.000
_cell.length_c   1.000
_cell.angle_alpha   90.00
_cell.angle_beta   90.00
_cell.angle_gamma   90.00
#
_symmetry.space_group_name_H-M   'P 1'
#
loop_
_entity.id
_entity.type
_entity.pdbx_description
1 polymer ?
#
loop_
_entity_poly.entity_id
_entity_poly.type
_entity_poly.pdbx_seq_one_letter_code
_entity_poly.pdbx_strand_id
1 'polypeptide(L)'
;LNLFIGVIIDNFNMLKKKYEGGVLEMFLTESQKHYYTAMKKLGRKKPQKVIKRPLNHFLAMFYDLSNSRRFEIAIFALIFLNMLTMGIEHYNQHHAIFFILEVSNAFFTTVFGLEAMVKIIGLRYHYFTVPWNLFDFILV
;
A
#
# COMPACT_ATOMS: atom_id res chain seq x y z
N LEU A 1 37.57 7.02 14.43
CA LEU A 1 36.43 6.50 13.64
C LEU A 1 36.57 6.73 12.13
N ASN A 2 36.79 7.98 11.67
CA ASN A 2 36.80 8.29 10.23
C ASN A 2 37.87 7.56 9.42
N LEU A 3 39.08 7.38 9.98
CA LEU A 3 40.15 6.62 9.33
C LEU A 3 39.78 5.14 9.13
N PHE A 4 39.19 4.51 10.15
CA PHE A 4 38.80 3.11 10.13
C PHE A 4 37.69 2.85 9.10
N ILE A 5 36.69 3.74 9.06
CA ILE A 5 35.61 3.70 8.08
C ILE A 5 36.16 3.91 6.66
N GLY A 6 37.11 4.82 6.47
CA GLY A 6 37.77 5.07 5.19
C GLY A 6 38.49 3.83 4.64
N VAL A 7 39.31 3.18 5.46
CA VAL A 7 40.03 1.96 5.06
C VAL A 7 39.07 0.81 4.73
N ILE A 8 37.97 0.66 5.48
CA ILE A 8 36.95 -0.35 5.19
C ILE A 8 36.26 -0.08 3.85
N ILE A 9 35.87 1.17 3.59
CA ILE A 9 35.22 1.55 2.33
C ILE A 9 36.16 1.32 1.14
N ASP A 10 37.44 1.67 1.27
CA ASP A 10 38.43 1.44 0.22
C ASP A 10 38.63 -0.05 -0.06
N ASN A 11 38.67 -0.88 0.98
CA ASN A 11 38.74 -2.34 0.84
C ASN A 11 37.48 -2.88 0.13
N PHE A 12 36.29 -2.41 0.51
CA PHE A 12 35.04 -2.76 -0.18
C PHE A 12 35.04 -2.34 -1.65
N ASN A 13 35.57 -1.16 -1.98
CA ASN A 13 35.67 -0.69 -3.35
C ASN A 13 36.69 -1.50 -4.17
N MET A 14 37.79 -1.94 -3.56
CA MET A 14 38.74 -2.87 -4.19
C MET A 14 38.09 -4.22 -4.47
N LEU A 15 37.36 -4.77 -3.49
CA LEU A 15 36.64 -6.04 -3.66
C LEU A 15 35.54 -5.92 -4.72
N LYS A 16 34.80 -4.80 -4.76
CA LYS A 16 33.84 -4.48 -5.83
C LYS A 16 34.49 -4.35 -7.22
N LYS A 17 35.76 -3.96 -7.33
CA LYS A 17 36.45 -3.95 -8.63
C LYS A 17 36.91 -5.35 -9.04
N LYS A 18 37.28 -6.19 -8.06
CA LYS A 18 37.75 -7.57 -8.29
C LYS A 18 36.61 -8.51 -8.68
N TYR A 19 35.43 -8.33 -8.09
CA TYR A 19 34.20 -8.98 -8.52
C TYR A 19 33.49 -8.02 -9.46
N GLU A 20 33.42 -8.29 -10.76
CA GLU A 20 32.84 -7.41 -11.80
C GLU A 20 31.33 -7.05 -11.60
N GLY A 21 30.76 -7.35 -10.44
CA GLY A 21 29.40 -7.03 -10.03
C GLY A 21 29.28 -5.82 -9.09
N GLY A 22 28.05 -5.35 -8.89
CA GLY A 22 27.76 -4.32 -7.89
C GLY A 22 28.11 -4.76 -6.46
N VAL A 23 28.26 -3.80 -5.52
CA VAL A 23 28.60 -4.08 -4.10
C VAL A 23 27.69 -5.14 -3.48
N LEU A 24 26.41 -5.12 -3.85
CA LEU A 24 25.43 -6.08 -3.37
C LEU A 24 25.71 -7.51 -3.84
N GLU A 25 26.23 -7.69 -5.06
CA GLU A 25 26.49 -9.02 -5.64
C GLU A 25 27.68 -9.72 -4.99
N MET A 26 28.57 -8.98 -4.34
CA MET A 26 29.69 -9.52 -3.56
C MET A 26 29.22 -10.32 -2.33
N PHE A 27 28.03 -10.02 -1.80
CA PHE A 27 27.46 -10.65 -0.60
C PHE A 27 26.43 -11.74 -0.92
N LEU A 28 26.13 -11.97 -2.20
CA LEU A 28 25.11 -12.91 -2.62
C LEU A 28 25.76 -14.19 -3.15
N THR A 29 25.15 -15.32 -2.86
CA THR A 29 25.48 -16.58 -3.54
C THR A 29 25.05 -16.51 -5.02
N GLU A 30 25.57 -17.39 -5.87
CA GLU A 30 25.19 -17.43 -7.29
C GLU A 30 23.67 -17.61 -7.49
N SER A 31 23.03 -18.48 -6.70
CA SER A 31 21.58 -18.69 -6.75
C SER A 31 20.79 -17.43 -6.35
N GLN A 32 21.25 -16.71 -5.32
CA GLN A 32 20.65 -15.44 -4.89
C GLN A 32 20.85 -14.35 -5.95
N LYS A 33 21.99 -14.31 -6.64
CA LYS A 33 22.25 -13.37 -7.73
C LYS A 33 21.29 -13.59 -8.90
N HIS A 34 21.03 -14.84 -9.28
CA HIS A 34 20.01 -15.16 -10.28
C HIS A 34 18.61 -14.74 -9.83
N TYR A 35 18.23 -15.04 -8.59
CA TYR A 35 16.94 -14.63 -8.02
C TYR A 35 16.77 -13.10 -8.00
N TYR A 36 17.77 -12.37 -7.50
CA TYR A 36 17.80 -10.91 -7.49
C TYR A 36 17.65 -10.32 -8.90
N THR A 37 18.38 -10.88 -9.88
CA THR A 37 18.29 -10.42 -11.27
C THR A 37 16.91 -10.65 -11.86
N ALA A 38 16.28 -11.80 -11.55
CA ALA A 38 14.91 -12.10 -11.96
C ALA A 38 13.90 -11.13 -11.32
N MET A 39 13.98 -10.89 -10.00
CA MET A 39 13.14 -9.92 -9.31
C MET A 39 13.30 -8.50 -9.86
N LYS A 40 14.54 -8.07 -10.11
CA LYS A 40 14.83 -6.75 -10.69
C LYS A 40 14.24 -6.60 -12.09
N LYS A 41 14.29 -7.65 -12.93
CA LYS A 41 13.64 -7.66 -14.25
C LYS A 41 12.11 -7.61 -14.15
N LEU A 42 11.52 -8.38 -13.23
CA LEU A 42 10.08 -8.39 -12.97
C LEU A 42 9.58 -7.03 -12.47
N GLY A 43 10.34 -6.35 -11.61
CA GLY A 43 10.03 -5.02 -11.11
C GLY A 43 9.94 -3.94 -12.19
N ARG A 44 10.82 -4.00 -13.22
CA ARG A 44 10.85 -3.02 -14.31
C ARG A 44 9.74 -3.19 -15.35
N LYS A 45 9.11 -4.36 -15.43
CA LYS A 45 8.11 -4.71 -16.46
C LYS A 45 6.77 -5.15 -15.88
N LYS A 46 6.37 -4.68 -14.69
CA LYS A 46 5.07 -5.04 -14.12
C LYS A 46 3.95 -4.52 -15.03
N PRO A 47 3.19 -5.37 -15.74
CA PRO A 47 2.08 -4.91 -16.55
C PRO A 47 0.98 -4.42 -15.61
N GLN A 48 0.50 -3.19 -15.82
CA GLN A 48 -0.71 -2.74 -15.16
C GLN A 48 -1.90 -3.35 -15.90
N LYS A 49 -2.60 -4.30 -15.27
CA LYS A 49 -3.84 -4.84 -15.83
C LYS A 49 -4.90 -3.73 -15.77
N VAL A 50 -5.22 -3.14 -16.91
CA VAL A 50 -6.34 -2.20 -17.03
C VAL A 50 -7.63 -3.02 -17.06
N ILE A 51 -8.49 -2.83 -16.07
CA ILE A 51 -9.78 -3.52 -15.97
C ILE A 51 -10.70 -2.95 -17.06
N LYS A 52 -11.41 -3.81 -17.80
CA LYS A 52 -12.35 -3.37 -18.83
C LYS A 52 -13.66 -2.92 -18.18
N ARG A 53 -14.19 -1.78 -18.60
CA ARG A 53 -15.48 -1.25 -18.14
C ARG A 53 -16.62 -2.24 -18.43
N PRO A 54 -17.52 -2.53 -17.48
CA PRO A 54 -18.67 -3.41 -17.71
C PRO A 54 -19.69 -2.79 -18.68
N LEU A 55 -20.40 -3.63 -19.43
CA LEU A 55 -21.41 -3.21 -20.42
C LEU A 55 -22.72 -2.69 -19.78
N ASN A 56 -23.10 -3.25 -18.63
CA ASN A 56 -24.35 -2.90 -17.94
C ASN A 56 -24.26 -1.51 -17.34
N HIS A 57 -25.23 -0.65 -17.63
CA HIS A 57 -25.23 0.76 -17.19
C HIS A 57 -25.14 0.93 -15.66
N PHE A 58 -25.86 0.10 -14.89
CA PHE A 58 -25.77 0.10 -13.43
C PHE A 58 -24.37 -0.26 -12.93
N LEU A 59 -23.77 -1.33 -13.45
CA LEU A 59 -22.40 -1.73 -13.05
C LEU A 59 -21.35 -0.74 -13.53
N ALA A 60 -21.58 -0.10 -14.69
CA ALA A 60 -20.73 0.94 -15.22
C ALA A 60 -20.72 2.17 -14.30
N MET A 61 -21.85 2.54 -13.69
CA MET A 61 -21.91 3.61 -12.69
C MET A 61 -21.03 3.31 -11.47
N PHE A 62 -21.15 2.11 -10.88
CA PHE A 62 -20.30 1.71 -9.74
C PHE A 62 -18.82 1.62 -10.12
N TYR A 63 -18.52 1.12 -11.33
CA TYR A 63 -17.16 1.08 -11.86
C TYR A 63 -16.58 2.49 -12.04
N ASP A 64 -17.34 3.41 -12.64
CA ASP A 64 -16.90 4.78 -12.89
C ASP A 64 -16.74 5.54 -11.56
N LEU A 65 -17.62 5.32 -10.58
CA LEU A 65 -17.51 5.88 -9.23
C LEU A 65 -16.27 5.36 -8.49
N SER A 66 -16.08 4.03 -8.48
CA SER A 66 -14.94 3.36 -7.85
C SER A 66 -13.59 3.79 -8.42
N ASN A 67 -13.51 4.12 -9.71
CA ASN A 67 -12.29 4.58 -10.36
C ASN A 67 -12.17 6.11 -10.39
N SER A 68 -13.11 6.85 -9.79
CA SER A 68 -13.08 8.30 -9.81
C SER A 68 -12.05 8.86 -8.84
N ARG A 69 -11.15 9.71 -9.33
CA ARG A 69 -10.11 10.35 -8.51
C ARG A 69 -10.68 11.17 -7.34
N ARG A 70 -11.87 11.76 -7.51
CA ARG A 70 -12.53 12.53 -6.44
C ARG A 70 -12.97 11.63 -5.30
N PHE A 71 -13.52 10.46 -5.60
CA PHE A 71 -13.89 9.46 -4.61
C PHE A 71 -12.67 8.96 -3.85
N GLU A 72 -11.59 8.62 -4.57
CA GLU A 72 -10.34 8.18 -3.97
C GLU A 72 -9.74 9.22 -3.00
N ILE A 73 -9.69 10.49 -3.40
CA ILE A 73 -9.22 11.58 -2.53
C ILE A 73 -10.12 11.74 -1.28
N ALA A 74 -11.44 11.61 -1.43
CA ALA A 74 -12.37 11.71 -0.31
C ALA A 74 -12.13 10.60 0.72
N ILE A 75 -11.92 9.36 0.26
CA ILE A 75 -11.60 8.23 1.14
C ILE A 75 -10.26 8.42 1.84
N PHE A 76 -9.23 8.89 1.12
CA PHE A 76 -7.94 9.22 1.75
C PHE A 76 -8.06 10.29 2.84
N ALA A 77 -8.89 11.31 2.62
CA ALA A 77 -9.14 12.34 3.63
C ALA A 77 -9.85 11.76 4.87
N LEU A 78 -10.80 10.83 4.68
CA LEU A 78 -11.50 10.15 5.78
C LEU A 78 -10.58 9.21 6.56
N ILE A 79 -9.66 8.52 5.91
CA ILE A 79 -8.63 7.71 6.59
C ILE A 79 -7.75 8.59 7.47
N PHE A 80 -7.32 9.75 6.96
CA PHE A 80 -6.56 10.71 7.74
C PHE A 80 -7.36 11.24 8.94
N LEU A 81 -8.64 11.54 8.75
CA LEU A 81 -9.50 12.00 9.83
C LEU A 81 -9.70 10.92 10.90
N ASN A 82 -9.94 9.67 10.51
CA ASN A 82 -10.05 8.53 11.41
C ASN A 82 -8.76 8.32 12.23
N MET A 83 -7.59 8.47 11.60
CA MET A 83 -6.30 8.42 12.30
C MET A 83 -6.19 9.51 13.36
N LEU A 84 -6.64 10.74 13.06
CA LEU A 84 -6.68 11.82 14.05
C LEU A 84 -7.64 11.49 15.21
N THR A 85 -8.81 10.92 14.90
CA THR A 85 -9.78 10.48 15.91
C THR A 85 -9.17 9.44 16.87
N MET A 86 -8.47 8.43 16.34
CA MET A 86 -7.74 7.46 17.17
C MET A 86 -6.60 8.12 17.96
N GLY A 87 -5.95 9.15 17.42
CA GLY A 87 -4.90 9.90 18.10
C GLY A 87 -5.38 10.77 19.27
N ILE A 88 -6.69 11.08 19.35
CA ILE A 88 -7.29 11.85 20.45
C ILE A 88 -7.57 10.94 21.66
N GLU A 89 -7.70 9.63 21.45
CA GLU A 89 -8.01 8.69 22.52
C GLU A 89 -6.96 8.75 23.63
N HIS A 90 -7.40 8.91 24.87
CA HIS A 90 -6.52 9.01 26.03
C HIS A 90 -7.11 8.34 27.28
N TYR A 91 -6.22 7.95 28.19
CA TYR A 91 -6.59 7.33 29.47
C TYR A 91 -7.42 8.30 30.34
N ASN A 92 -8.42 7.79 31.05
CA ASN A 92 -9.36 8.56 31.89
C ASN A 92 -10.07 9.72 31.14
N GLN A 93 -10.57 9.45 29.94
CA GLN A 93 -11.34 10.42 29.17
C GLN A 93 -12.74 10.70 29.73
N HIS A 94 -13.20 11.94 29.56
CA HIS A 94 -14.54 12.35 29.96
C HIS A 94 -15.58 11.58 29.11
N HIS A 95 -16.69 11.14 29.74
CA HIS A 95 -17.80 10.46 29.06
C HIS A 95 -18.26 11.11 27.74
N ALA A 96 -18.25 12.44 27.63
CA ALA A 96 -18.60 13.13 26.39
C ALA A 96 -17.63 12.85 25.24
N ILE A 97 -16.32 12.83 25.52
CA ILE A 97 -15.28 12.51 24.52
C ILE A 97 -15.41 11.05 24.09
N PHE A 98 -15.56 10.14 25.05
CA PHE A 98 -15.76 8.71 24.77
C PHE A 98 -16.94 8.49 23.82
N PHE A 99 -18.11 9.10 24.10
CA PHE A 99 -19.29 8.97 23.25
C PHE A 99 -19.07 9.52 21.83
N ILE A 100 -18.39 10.66 21.69
CA ILE A 100 -18.06 11.24 20.38
C ILE A 100 -17.12 10.31 19.60
N LEU A 101 -16.10 9.75 20.24
CA LEU A 101 -15.17 8.81 19.61
C LEU A 101 -15.89 7.52 19.18
N GLU A 102 -16.79 6.99 20.00
CA GLU A 102 -17.58 5.79 19.67
C GLU A 102 -18.50 6.03 18.46
N VAL A 103 -19.23 7.15 18.43
CA VAL A 103 -20.07 7.54 17.28
C VAL A 103 -19.22 7.76 16.03
N SER A 104 -18.05 8.38 16.17
CA SER A 104 -17.13 8.63 15.06
C SER A 104 -16.58 7.31 14.50
N ASN A 105 -16.22 6.37 15.37
CA ASN A 105 -15.75 5.04 14.96
C ASN A 105 -16.84 4.29 14.17
N ALA A 106 -18.07 4.27 14.68
CA ALA A 106 -19.20 3.66 13.97
C ALA A 106 -19.46 4.32 12.60
N PHE A 107 -19.31 5.65 12.52
CA PHE A 107 -19.40 6.39 11.26
C PHE A 107 -18.30 5.97 10.28
N PHE A 108 -17.04 5.94 10.70
CA PHE A 108 -15.92 5.55 9.82
C PHE A 108 -16.04 4.11 9.33
N THR A 109 -16.36 3.16 10.21
CA THR A 109 -16.60 1.75 9.83
C THR A 109 -17.71 1.65 8.80
N THR A 110 -18.81 2.38 8.98
CA THR A 110 -19.93 2.37 8.02
C THR A 110 -19.50 2.92 6.65
N VAL A 111 -18.77 4.03 6.63
CA VAL A 111 -18.32 4.65 5.36
C VAL A 111 -17.31 3.76 4.63
N PHE A 112 -16.35 3.16 5.33
CA PHE A 112 -15.39 2.23 4.72
C PHE A 112 -16.07 0.93 4.26
N GLY A 113 -17.08 0.43 4.98
CA GLY A 113 -17.91 -0.68 4.51
C GLY A 113 -18.69 -0.37 3.22
N LEU A 114 -19.27 0.83 3.12
CA LEU A 114 -19.95 1.28 1.90
C LEU A 114 -18.97 1.46 0.73
N GLU A 115 -17.78 1.99 1.00
CA GLU A 115 -16.70 2.11 0.02
C GLU A 115 -16.30 0.75 -0.55
N ALA A 116 -16.07 -0.23 0.33
CA ALA A 116 -15.70 -1.58 -0.06
C ALA A 116 -16.82 -2.21 -0.90
N MET A 117 -18.08 -2.03 -0.50
CA MET A 117 -19.24 -2.52 -1.26
C MET A 117 -19.31 -1.90 -2.68
N VAL A 118 -19.13 -0.58 -2.81
CA VAL A 118 -19.08 0.11 -4.11
C VAL A 118 -17.97 -0.45 -4.99
N LYS A 119 -16.76 -0.64 -4.45
CA LYS A 119 -15.62 -1.19 -5.19
C LYS A 119 -15.83 -2.66 -5.58
N ILE A 120 -16.41 -3.48 -4.71
CA ILE A 120 -16.73 -4.90 -5.00
C ILE A 120 -17.74 -5.00 -6.14
N ILE A 121 -18.80 -4.19 -6.14
CA ILE A 121 -19.82 -4.20 -7.20
C ILE A 121 -19.20 -3.70 -8.53
N GLY A 122 -18.39 -2.65 -8.50
CA GLY A 122 -17.77 -2.06 -9.68
C GLY A 122 -16.69 -2.94 -10.31
N LEU A 123 -15.80 -3.52 -9.50
CA LEU A 123 -14.61 -4.26 -9.96
C LEU A 123 -14.80 -5.78 -10.00
N ARG A 124 -15.83 -6.32 -9.32
CA ARG A 124 -16.15 -7.76 -9.25
C ARG A 124 -14.94 -8.57 -8.77
N TYR A 125 -14.58 -9.64 -9.48
CA TYR A 125 -13.40 -10.47 -9.18
C TYR A 125 -12.08 -9.68 -9.19
N HIS A 126 -12.00 -8.57 -9.92
CA HIS A 126 -10.77 -7.78 -9.97
C HIS A 126 -10.49 -7.04 -8.66
N TYR A 127 -11.50 -6.85 -7.81
CA TYR A 127 -11.32 -6.24 -6.48
C TYR A 127 -10.26 -7.00 -5.67
N PHE A 128 -10.37 -8.33 -5.59
CA PHE A 128 -9.46 -9.21 -4.85
C PHE A 128 -8.07 -9.39 -5.49
N THR A 129 -7.87 -8.88 -6.71
CA THR A 129 -6.56 -8.95 -7.37
C THR A 129 -5.65 -7.77 -7.01
N VAL A 130 -6.22 -6.70 -6.45
CA VAL A 130 -5.49 -5.50 -6.05
C VAL A 130 -5.13 -5.64 -4.56
N PRO A 131 -3.84 -5.73 -4.20
CA PRO A 131 -3.44 -5.96 -2.81
C PRO A 131 -3.95 -4.90 -1.82
N TRP A 132 -4.01 -3.64 -2.26
CA TRP A 132 -4.53 -2.53 -1.44
C TRP A 132 -6.01 -2.70 -1.12
N ASN A 133 -6.83 -3.06 -2.10
CA ASN A 133 -8.25 -3.32 -1.87
C ASN A 133 -8.45 -4.54 -0.95
N LEU A 134 -7.61 -5.57 -1.06
CA LEU A 134 -7.67 -6.73 -0.16
C LEU A 134 -7.29 -6.36 1.27
N PHE A 135 -6.28 -5.51 1.45
CA PHE A 135 -5.89 -4.99 2.75
C PHE A 135 -7.03 -4.18 3.38
N ASP A 136 -7.61 -3.25 2.65
CA ASP A 136 -8.75 -2.45 3.11
C ASP A 136 -9.94 -3.36 3.51
N PHE A 137 -10.26 -4.37 2.70
CA PHE A 137 -11.33 -5.33 3.00
C PHE A 137 -11.10 -6.15 4.27
N ILE A 138 -9.85 -6.43 4.64
CA ILE A 138 -9.51 -7.17 5.87
C ILE A 138 -9.60 -6.25 7.10
N LEU A 139 -9.35 -4.95 6.92
CA LEU A 139 -9.38 -3.96 8.00
C LEU A 139 -10.78 -3.51 8.37
N VAL A 140 -11.71 -3.49 7.41
CA VAL A 140 -13.12 -3.18 7.60
C VAL A 140 -13.85 -4.35 8.26
#